data_AF-A0A1S8BPC5-F1
#
_entry.id   AF-A0A1S8BPC5-F1
#
_cell.length_a   1.000
_cell.length_b   1.000
_cell.length_c   1.000
_cell.angle_alpha   90.00
_cell.angle_beta   90.00
_cell.angle_gamma   90.00
#
_symmetry.space_group_name_H-M   'P 1'
#
loop_
_entity.id
_entity.type
_entity.pdbx_description
1 polymer ?
#
loop_
_entity_poly.entity_id
_entity_poly.type
_entity_poly.pdbx_seq_one_letter_code
_entity_poly.pdbx_strand_id
1 'polypeptide(L)'
;MSENIWAPLALRDSTFLLAARPDVEARLVATAENAFPPSRGLQARAEGAAAVWPPRRPRDCLGGDGMYATAGDYVAVLRDLMREVPTLLKRETADLLFAPQLAAVASEGARRDLEAAMEVMGAIWGGKVPEGVRLDYGLGGLLYVDGDPETGMRSGTLTWAGNGNTLWFLNRGVDGGKGVAAFFATQLLPSGGPEISRLVRLFIQEVWKRAE
;
A
#
# COMPACT_ATOMS: atom_id res chain seq x y z
N MET A 1 -18.54 -2.80 -3.25
CA MET A 1 -17.41 -3.73 -3.05
C MET A 1 -17.85 -5.13 -2.65
N SER A 2 -18.89 -5.29 -1.82
CA SER A 2 -19.39 -6.62 -1.41
C SER A 2 -19.60 -7.61 -2.55
N GLU A 3 -20.33 -7.22 -3.60
CA GLU A 3 -20.66 -8.11 -4.71
C GLU A 3 -19.51 -8.37 -5.69
N ASN A 4 -18.66 -7.36 -5.91
CA ASN A 4 -17.69 -7.36 -7.01
C ASN A 4 -16.24 -7.59 -6.58
N ILE A 5 -15.94 -7.56 -5.27
CA ILE A 5 -14.59 -7.80 -4.73
C ILE A 5 -14.63 -8.81 -3.59
N TRP A 6 -15.43 -8.54 -2.56
CA TRP A 6 -15.40 -9.34 -1.34
C TRP A 6 -16.03 -10.71 -1.52
N ALA A 7 -17.26 -10.79 -2.04
CA ALA A 7 -17.93 -12.07 -2.26
C ALA A 7 -17.19 -12.98 -3.26
N PRO A 8 -16.67 -12.50 -4.42
CA PRO A 8 -15.91 -13.33 -5.36
C PRO A 8 -14.65 -13.94 -4.76
N LEU A 9 -14.01 -13.26 -3.80
CA LEU A 9 -12.82 -13.73 -3.10
C LEU A 9 -13.11 -14.30 -1.70
N ALA A 10 -14.40 -14.44 -1.34
CA ALA A 10 -14.86 -14.88 -0.02
C ALA A 10 -14.28 -14.08 1.17
N LEU A 11 -14.05 -12.78 0.98
CA LEU A 11 -13.55 -11.85 2.00
C LEU A 11 -14.69 -11.46 2.93
N ARG A 12 -14.48 -11.64 4.23
CA ARG A 12 -15.55 -11.48 5.23
C ARG A 12 -15.30 -10.33 6.18
N ASP A 13 -14.07 -9.86 6.33
CA ASP A 13 -13.68 -8.92 7.38
C ASP A 13 -13.36 -7.52 6.83
N SER A 14 -13.86 -7.22 5.64
CA SER A 14 -13.72 -5.92 4.97
C SER A 14 -15.04 -5.13 4.99
N THR A 15 -14.99 -3.84 5.33
CA THR A 15 -16.17 -2.97 5.37
C THR A 15 -15.82 -1.48 5.33
N PHE A 16 -16.72 -0.64 4.79
CA PHE A 16 -16.71 0.82 5.02
C PHE A 16 -17.55 1.23 6.22
N LEU A 17 -18.51 0.39 6.61
CA LEU A 17 -19.52 0.68 7.63
C LEU A 17 -19.19 -0.10 8.90
N LEU A 18 -18.14 0.34 9.62
CA LEU A 18 -17.62 -0.41 10.77
C LEU A 18 -18.67 -0.65 11.85
N ALA A 19 -19.52 0.34 12.15
CA ALA A 19 -20.58 0.21 13.15
C ALA A 19 -21.67 -0.82 12.81
N ALA A 20 -21.75 -1.27 11.55
CA ALA A 20 -22.64 -2.35 11.13
C ALA A 20 -21.98 -3.74 11.24
N ARG A 21 -20.72 -3.81 11.67
CA ARG A 21 -19.89 -5.02 11.76
C ARG A 21 -19.27 -5.13 13.16
N PRO A 22 -20.07 -5.39 14.21
CA PRO A 22 -19.56 -5.51 15.58
C PRO A 22 -18.50 -6.61 15.72
N ASP A 23 -18.54 -7.64 14.88
CA ASP A 23 -17.57 -8.72 14.82
C ASP A 23 -16.18 -8.29 14.27
N VAL A 24 -16.16 -7.28 13.39
CA VAL A 24 -14.91 -6.64 12.90
C VAL A 24 -14.44 -5.60 13.91
N GLU A 25 -15.36 -4.78 14.41
CA GLU A 25 -15.09 -3.72 15.38
C GLU A 25 -14.48 -4.26 16.69
N ALA A 26 -14.93 -5.42 17.16
CA ALA A 26 -14.40 -6.09 18.35
C ALA A 26 -12.92 -6.52 18.22
N ARG A 27 -12.40 -6.62 17.00
CA ARG A 27 -11.02 -7.03 16.71
C ARG A 27 -10.17 -5.89 16.14
N LEU A 28 -10.70 -4.67 16.12
CA LEU A 28 -10.02 -3.54 15.52
C LEU A 28 -8.69 -3.27 16.25
N VAL A 29 -7.61 -3.23 15.48
CA VAL A 29 -6.28 -2.90 16.00
C VAL A 29 -6.27 -1.45 16.45
N ALA A 30 -5.85 -1.21 17.70
CA ALA A 30 -5.68 0.13 18.23
C ALA A 30 -4.52 0.85 17.53
N THR A 31 -4.67 2.16 17.38
CA THR A 31 -3.59 3.01 16.88
C THR A 31 -2.62 3.35 17.99
N ALA A 32 -1.33 3.13 17.73
CA ALA A 32 -0.27 3.61 18.58
C ALA A 32 0.40 4.84 17.96
N GLU A 33 0.75 5.80 18.82
CA GLU A 33 1.42 7.03 18.45
C GLU A 33 2.84 7.02 19.03
N ASN A 34 3.83 7.43 18.23
CA ASN A 34 5.13 7.78 18.78
C ASN A 34 4.98 9.04 19.63
N ALA A 35 5.35 8.94 20.90
CA ALA A 35 5.30 10.08 21.80
C ALA A 35 6.17 11.24 21.28
N PHE A 36 5.74 12.47 21.56
CA PHE A 36 6.58 13.64 21.40
C PHE A 36 6.90 14.22 22.79
N PRO A 37 8.18 14.29 23.21
CA PRO A 37 9.38 13.87 22.48
C PRO A 37 9.52 12.33 22.34
N PRO A 38 10.25 11.83 21.32
CA PRO A 38 10.38 10.40 20.98
C PRO A 38 10.91 9.48 22.10
N SER A 39 11.52 10.06 23.14
CA SER A 39 12.14 9.34 24.25
C SER A 39 11.14 8.56 25.13
N ARG A 40 9.84 8.77 24.97
CA ARG A 40 8.81 8.06 25.74
C ARG A 40 8.23 6.82 25.04
N GLY A 41 8.75 6.46 23.86
CA GLY A 41 8.31 5.27 23.12
C GLY A 41 6.89 5.38 22.56
N LEU A 42 6.30 4.22 22.23
CA LEU A 42 4.92 4.12 21.71
C LEU A 42 3.90 4.32 22.82
N GLN A 43 2.85 5.09 22.53
CA GLN A 43 1.75 5.36 23.45
C GLN A 43 0.41 5.13 22.77
N ALA A 44 -0.62 4.86 23.57
CA ALA A 44 -1.98 4.92 23.08
C ALA A 44 -2.32 6.35 22.69
N ARG A 45 -3.13 6.48 21.64
CA ARG A 45 -3.62 7.76 21.18
C ARG A 45 -4.41 8.49 22.28
N ALA A 46 -4.13 9.79 22.45
CA ALA A 46 -4.79 10.58 23.48
C ALA A 46 -6.31 10.68 23.25
N GLU A 47 -7.07 10.63 24.34
CA GLU A 47 -8.52 10.86 24.30
C GLU A 47 -8.83 12.27 23.78
N GLY A 48 -9.81 12.40 22.89
CA GLY A 48 -10.19 13.68 22.28
C GLY A 48 -9.28 14.17 21.15
N ALA A 49 -8.19 13.46 20.81
CA ALA A 49 -7.34 13.85 19.68
C ALA A 49 -8.09 13.74 18.34
N ALA A 50 -7.75 14.59 17.37
CA ALA A 50 -8.46 14.72 16.07
C ALA A 50 -8.62 13.37 15.35
N ALA A 51 -9.75 13.08 14.72
CA ALA A 51 -9.91 11.79 14.03
C ALA A 51 -8.87 11.63 12.89
N VAL A 52 -8.14 10.51 12.90
CA VAL A 52 -7.11 10.15 11.92
C VAL A 52 -7.54 9.00 11.01
N TRP A 53 -8.67 8.37 11.34
CA TRP A 53 -9.29 7.27 10.61
C TRP A 53 -10.71 7.66 10.21
N PRO A 54 -11.28 6.95 9.23
CA PRO A 54 -12.68 7.13 8.86
C PRO A 54 -13.61 7.02 10.08
N PRO A 55 -14.75 7.72 10.06
CA PRO A 55 -15.74 7.56 11.11
C PRO A 55 -16.35 6.15 11.04
N ARG A 56 -16.73 5.60 12.20
CA ARG A 56 -17.37 4.27 12.28
C ARG A 56 -18.71 4.20 11.52
N ARG A 57 -19.37 5.34 11.36
CA ARG A 57 -20.62 5.56 10.61
C ARG A 57 -20.39 6.68 9.59
N PRO A 58 -19.70 6.40 8.48
CA PRO A 58 -19.52 7.43 7.46
C PRO A 58 -20.86 7.72 6.78
N ARG A 59 -21.06 8.97 6.37
CA ARG A 59 -22.19 9.34 5.52
C ARG A 59 -22.08 8.69 4.14
N ASP A 60 -20.86 8.69 3.59
CA ASP A 60 -20.53 8.19 2.27
C ASP A 60 -19.29 7.30 2.33
N CYS A 61 -19.19 6.33 1.42
CA CYS A 61 -18.01 5.45 1.33
C CYS A 61 -16.90 6.15 0.54
N LEU A 62 -15.90 6.70 1.24
CA LEU A 62 -14.76 7.36 0.60
C LEU A 62 -13.76 6.32 0.09
N GLY A 63 -13.65 6.17 -1.24
CA GLY A 63 -12.83 5.12 -1.85
C GLY A 63 -11.31 5.27 -1.65
N GLY A 64 -10.83 6.46 -1.24
CA GLY A 64 -9.41 6.73 -1.03
C GLY A 64 -8.86 6.24 0.31
N ASP A 65 -9.67 6.29 1.38
CA ASP A 65 -9.21 6.03 2.76
C ASP A 65 -10.27 5.39 3.68
N GLY A 66 -11.50 5.16 3.19
CA GLY A 66 -12.67 4.84 4.00
C GLY A 66 -12.82 3.39 4.46
N MET A 67 -11.97 2.47 4.00
CA MET A 67 -12.16 1.04 4.18
C MET A 67 -11.39 0.47 5.38
N TYR A 68 -12.04 -0.40 6.13
CA TYR A 68 -11.43 -1.31 7.09
C TYR A 68 -11.29 -2.70 6.46
N ALA A 69 -10.14 -3.34 6.67
CA ALA A 69 -9.88 -4.70 6.22
C ALA A 69 -8.82 -5.37 7.12
N THR A 70 -8.76 -6.70 7.09
CA THR A 70 -7.64 -7.44 7.67
C THR A 70 -6.47 -7.50 6.68
N ALA A 71 -5.26 -7.76 7.19
CA ALA A 71 -4.11 -8.02 6.32
C ALA A 71 -4.35 -9.24 5.41
N GLY A 72 -5.05 -10.26 5.91
CA GLY A 72 -5.40 -11.45 5.13
C GLY A 72 -6.34 -11.14 3.96
N ASP A 73 -7.40 -10.37 4.20
CA ASP A 73 -8.33 -9.96 3.15
C ASP A 73 -7.63 -9.09 2.09
N TYR A 74 -6.75 -8.18 2.53
CA TYR A 74 -5.98 -7.33 1.63
C TYR A 74 -5.03 -8.14 0.74
N VAL A 75 -4.26 -9.06 1.35
CA VAL A 75 -3.35 -9.96 0.62
C VAL A 75 -4.11 -10.89 -0.32
N ALA A 76 -5.35 -11.29 0.00
CA ALA A 76 -6.16 -12.10 -0.90
C ALA A 76 -6.49 -11.37 -2.22
N VAL A 77 -6.74 -10.05 -2.17
CA VAL A 77 -6.90 -9.21 -3.37
C VAL A 77 -5.59 -9.14 -4.15
N LEU A 78 -4.47 -8.85 -3.48
CA LEU A 78 -3.15 -8.80 -4.10
C LEU A 78 -2.81 -10.12 -4.81
N ARG A 79 -3.05 -11.25 -4.14
CA ARG A 79 -2.86 -12.60 -4.69
C ARG A 79 -3.75 -12.85 -5.90
N ASP A 80 -4.99 -12.37 -5.91
CA ASP A 80 -5.87 -12.55 -7.07
C ASP A 80 -5.32 -11.86 -8.32
N LEU A 81 -4.84 -10.62 -8.17
CA LEU A 81 -4.25 -9.84 -9.27
C LEU A 81 -2.95 -10.47 -9.83
N MET A 82 -2.26 -11.27 -9.01
CA MET A 82 -1.07 -12.02 -9.44
C MET A 82 -1.38 -13.26 -10.27
N ARG A 83 -2.63 -13.75 -10.24
CA ARG A 83 -3.00 -15.00 -10.93
C ARG A 83 -2.87 -14.86 -12.42
N GLU A 84 -2.66 -16.00 -13.06
CA GLU A 84 -2.70 -16.11 -14.51
C GLU A 84 -4.06 -15.67 -15.06
N VAL A 85 -5.14 -16.12 -14.41
CA VAL A 85 -6.52 -15.70 -14.66
C VAL A 85 -7.11 -15.20 -13.34
N PRO A 86 -7.10 -13.88 -13.11
CA PRO A 86 -7.70 -13.28 -11.92
C PRO A 86 -9.21 -13.50 -11.88
N THR A 87 -9.78 -13.56 -10.68
CA THR A 87 -11.23 -13.61 -10.49
C THR A 87 -11.85 -12.22 -10.60
N LEU A 88 -11.16 -11.17 -10.14
CA LEU A 88 -11.70 -9.82 -10.06
C LEU A 88 -11.71 -9.07 -11.40
N LEU A 89 -10.72 -9.33 -12.24
CA LEU A 89 -10.50 -8.61 -13.49
C LEU A 89 -10.21 -9.59 -14.61
N LYS A 90 -10.57 -9.20 -15.85
CA LYS A 90 -10.03 -9.86 -17.03
C LYS A 90 -8.51 -9.71 -17.03
N ARG A 91 -7.80 -10.70 -17.59
CA ARG A 91 -6.35 -10.69 -17.67
C ARG A 91 -5.82 -9.39 -18.28
N GLU A 92 -6.37 -8.98 -19.42
CA GLU A 92 -5.90 -7.80 -20.16
C GLU A 92 -6.10 -6.53 -19.35
N THR A 93 -7.14 -6.48 -18.51
CA THR A 93 -7.38 -5.36 -17.59
C THR A 93 -6.43 -5.38 -16.40
N ALA A 94 -6.10 -6.57 -15.86
CA ALA A 94 -5.09 -6.69 -14.82
C ALA A 94 -3.69 -6.30 -15.32
N ASP A 95 -3.37 -6.59 -16.58
CA ASP A 95 -2.11 -6.20 -17.22
C ASP A 95 -1.98 -4.66 -17.29
N LEU A 96 -3.07 -3.94 -17.55
CA LEU A 96 -3.08 -2.47 -17.58
C LEU A 96 -2.71 -1.82 -16.24
N LEU A 97 -2.90 -2.51 -15.10
CA LEU A 97 -2.49 -1.99 -13.79
C LEU A 97 -0.99 -1.71 -13.72
N PHE A 98 -0.20 -2.50 -14.45
CA PHE A 98 1.27 -2.44 -14.48
C PHE A 98 1.81 -1.67 -15.69
N ALA A 99 0.94 -1.17 -16.57
CA ALA A 99 1.37 -0.38 -17.70
C ALA A 99 1.69 1.07 -17.26
N PRO A 100 2.80 1.67 -17.73
CA PRO A 100 3.13 3.06 -17.44
C PRO A 100 2.07 4.02 -18.03
N GLN A 101 1.29 4.68 -17.18
CA GLN A 101 0.19 5.52 -17.64
C GLN A 101 0.64 6.95 -17.95
N LEU A 102 1.65 7.48 -17.23
CA LEU A 102 2.14 8.84 -17.47
C LEU A 102 2.96 8.91 -18.74
N ALA A 103 3.77 7.88 -19.06
CA ALA A 103 4.51 7.84 -20.32
C ALA A 103 3.60 7.93 -21.56
N ALA A 104 2.38 7.42 -21.47
CA ALA A 104 1.46 7.34 -22.60
C ALA A 104 0.73 8.67 -22.88
N VAL A 105 0.55 9.54 -21.86
CA VAL A 105 -0.34 10.71 -21.97
C VAL A 105 0.23 12.00 -21.37
N ALA A 106 1.30 11.93 -20.58
CA ALA A 106 1.80 13.05 -19.80
C ALA A 106 3.13 13.60 -20.33
N SER A 107 3.35 14.90 -20.15
CA SER A 107 4.60 15.56 -20.51
C SER A 107 5.73 15.16 -19.56
N GLU A 108 6.98 15.41 -19.96
CA GLU A 108 8.16 15.26 -19.10
C GLU A 108 8.01 15.98 -17.73
N GLY A 109 7.18 17.03 -17.67
CA GLY A 109 6.85 17.74 -16.44
C GLY A 109 6.13 16.87 -15.40
N ALA A 110 5.19 16.02 -15.82
CA ALA A 110 4.45 15.15 -14.89
C ALA A 110 5.35 14.11 -14.21
N ARG A 111 6.38 13.62 -14.92
CA ARG A 111 7.41 12.75 -14.34
C ARG A 111 8.25 13.49 -13.30
N ARG A 112 8.68 14.72 -13.61
CA ARG A 112 9.43 15.55 -12.66
C ARG A 112 8.61 15.87 -11.41
N ASP A 113 7.32 16.14 -11.56
CA ASP A 113 6.43 16.37 -10.41
C ASP A 113 6.27 15.12 -9.53
N LEU A 114 6.22 13.93 -10.14
CA LEU A 114 6.22 12.67 -9.41
C LEU A 114 7.52 12.44 -8.63
N GLU A 115 8.67 12.71 -9.26
CA GLU A 115 9.99 12.63 -8.61
C GLU A 115 10.11 13.64 -7.46
N ALA A 116 9.64 14.88 -7.65
CA ALA A 116 9.63 15.90 -6.61
C ALA A 116 8.70 15.53 -5.44
N ALA A 117 7.51 14.99 -5.73
CA ALA A 117 6.61 14.47 -4.72
C ALA A 117 7.28 13.36 -3.89
N MET A 118 8.19 12.61 -4.51
CA MET A 118 8.89 11.54 -3.83
C MET A 118 9.91 11.98 -2.81
N GLU A 119 10.48 13.17 -2.97
CA GLU A 119 11.36 13.74 -1.95
C GLU A 119 10.62 14.04 -0.65
N VAL A 120 9.33 14.37 -0.74
CA VAL A 120 8.49 14.69 0.43
C VAL A 120 7.83 13.44 1.00
N MET A 121 7.30 12.58 0.14
CA MET A 121 6.45 11.44 0.54
C MET A 121 7.19 10.11 0.65
N GLY A 122 8.46 10.04 0.24
CA GLY A 122 9.24 8.80 0.18
C GLY A 122 9.32 8.05 1.50
N ALA A 123 9.39 8.77 2.62
CA ALA A 123 9.40 8.16 3.94
C ALA A 123 8.16 7.28 4.21
N ILE A 124 6.99 7.62 3.64
CA ILE A 124 5.76 6.84 3.78
C ILE A 124 5.79 5.59 2.88
N TRP A 125 6.53 5.64 1.76
CA TRP A 125 6.56 4.58 0.74
C TRP A 125 7.80 3.65 0.85
N GLY A 126 8.48 3.68 2.00
CA GLY A 126 9.61 2.79 2.28
C GLY A 126 11.00 3.39 2.07
N GLY A 127 11.09 4.68 1.77
CA GLY A 127 12.34 5.42 1.66
C GLY A 127 12.36 6.41 0.50
N LYS A 128 13.43 7.23 0.45
CA LYS A 128 13.70 8.04 -0.74
C LYS A 128 14.11 7.10 -1.87
N VAL A 129 13.43 7.22 -3.01
CA VAL A 129 13.85 6.53 -4.24
C VAL A 129 15.17 7.15 -4.72
N PRO A 130 16.22 6.37 -4.99
CA PRO A 130 17.51 6.90 -5.42
C PRO A 130 17.42 7.71 -6.71
N GLU A 131 18.33 8.68 -6.86
CA GLU A 131 18.44 9.46 -8.09
C GLU A 131 18.73 8.54 -9.29
N GLY A 132 18.06 8.79 -10.41
CA GLY A 132 18.20 7.99 -11.63
C GLY A 132 17.33 6.72 -11.68
N VAL A 133 16.67 6.32 -10.60
CA VAL A 133 15.64 5.26 -10.64
C VAL A 133 14.36 5.84 -11.21
N ARG A 134 13.96 5.43 -12.42
CA ARG A 134 12.75 5.97 -13.06
C ARG A 134 11.48 5.40 -12.46
N LEU A 135 10.55 6.31 -12.22
CA LEU A 135 9.19 6.01 -11.79
C LEU A 135 8.17 6.38 -12.88
N ASP A 136 7.00 5.76 -12.78
CA ASP A 136 5.78 6.13 -13.48
C ASP A 136 4.59 5.90 -12.53
N TYR A 137 3.37 6.04 -13.02
CA TYR A 137 2.16 5.72 -12.29
C TYR A 137 1.39 4.64 -13.04
N GLY A 138 1.09 3.54 -12.37
CA GLY A 138 0.18 2.51 -12.87
C GLY A 138 -1.26 2.83 -12.50
N LEU A 139 -2.21 1.98 -12.92
CA LEU A 139 -3.59 2.11 -12.44
C LEU A 139 -3.69 1.50 -11.04
N GLY A 140 -3.46 2.33 -10.02
CA GLY A 140 -3.61 1.96 -8.61
C GLY A 140 -2.46 2.37 -7.70
N GLY A 141 -1.31 2.78 -8.25
CA GLY A 141 -0.16 3.19 -7.45
C GLY A 141 1.07 3.57 -8.25
N LEU A 142 2.17 3.78 -7.53
CA LEU A 142 3.48 4.07 -8.08
C LEU A 142 4.02 2.85 -8.81
N LEU A 143 4.58 3.06 -10.01
CA LEU A 143 5.19 2.01 -10.82
C LEU A 143 6.71 2.23 -10.91
N TYR A 144 7.48 1.24 -10.49
CA TYR A 144 8.92 1.19 -10.69
C TYR A 144 9.21 0.79 -12.13
N VAL A 145 9.71 1.73 -12.94
CA VAL A 145 10.14 1.43 -14.31
C VAL A 145 11.54 0.79 -14.28
N ASP A 146 12.42 1.30 -13.43
CA ASP A 146 13.71 0.69 -13.14
C ASP A 146 13.69 0.02 -11.77
N GLY A 147 14.63 -0.92 -11.56
CA GLY A 147 14.83 -1.48 -10.22
C GLY A 147 15.50 -0.46 -9.28
N ASP A 148 15.22 -0.59 -7.99
CA ASP A 148 15.87 0.19 -6.94
C ASP A 148 17.00 -0.63 -6.31
N PRO A 149 18.27 -0.26 -6.52
CA PRO A 149 19.41 -1.00 -5.97
C PRO A 149 19.53 -0.89 -4.44
N GLU A 150 18.95 0.13 -3.82
CA GLU A 150 19.02 0.34 -2.38
C GLU A 150 18.05 -0.52 -1.57
N THR A 151 16.87 -0.77 -2.14
CA THR A 151 15.81 -1.57 -1.51
C THR A 151 15.71 -2.98 -2.11
N GLY A 152 16.28 -3.20 -3.29
CA GLY A 152 16.12 -4.43 -4.05
C GLY A 152 14.79 -4.50 -4.81
N MET A 153 14.00 -3.40 -4.84
CA MET A 153 12.75 -3.35 -5.60
C MET A 153 13.03 -3.65 -7.07
N ARG A 154 12.27 -4.55 -7.68
CA ARG A 154 12.46 -4.91 -9.09
C ARG A 154 11.70 -3.98 -10.02
N SER A 155 12.19 -3.82 -11.24
CA SER A 155 11.44 -3.19 -12.33
C SER A 155 10.08 -3.87 -12.53
N GLY A 156 9.07 -3.10 -12.93
CA GLY A 156 7.69 -3.56 -13.11
C GLY A 156 6.92 -3.74 -11.80
N THR A 157 7.45 -3.28 -10.67
CA THR A 157 6.75 -3.36 -9.38
C THR A 157 5.76 -2.20 -9.23
N LEU A 158 4.49 -2.54 -8.99
CA LEU A 158 3.45 -1.60 -8.59
C LEU A 158 3.38 -1.56 -7.05
N THR A 159 3.37 -0.37 -6.46
CA THR A 159 3.35 -0.20 -5.00
C THR A 159 2.52 1.00 -4.57
N TRP A 160 2.00 0.93 -3.35
CA TRP A 160 1.43 2.09 -2.68
C TRP A 160 1.44 1.89 -1.16
N ALA A 161 1.11 2.96 -0.44
CA ALA A 161 1.08 2.97 1.01
C ALA A 161 -0.19 3.58 1.58
N GLY A 162 -0.38 3.39 2.89
CA GLY A 162 -1.48 3.96 3.65
C GLY A 162 -1.00 4.66 4.90
N ASN A 163 -1.85 5.56 5.43
CA ASN A 163 -1.53 6.42 6.56
C ASN A 163 -1.26 5.65 7.88
N GLY A 164 -1.56 4.36 7.96
CA GLY A 164 -1.17 3.52 9.11
C GLY A 164 0.29 3.07 9.07
N ASN A 165 1.12 3.63 8.18
CA ASN A 165 2.40 3.08 7.73
C ASN A 165 2.27 1.67 7.15
N THR A 166 1.19 1.43 6.40
CA THR A 166 1.01 0.20 5.64
C THR A 166 1.65 0.35 4.26
N LEU A 167 2.24 -0.71 3.72
CA LEU A 167 2.79 -0.74 2.36
C LEU A 167 2.36 -2.03 1.67
N TRP A 168 1.93 -1.97 0.42
CA TRP A 168 1.82 -3.15 -0.43
C TRP A 168 2.64 -2.99 -1.69
N PHE A 169 3.13 -4.10 -2.23
CA PHE A 169 3.70 -4.12 -3.58
C PHE A 169 3.39 -5.42 -4.30
N LEU A 170 3.31 -5.30 -5.63
CA LEU A 170 2.98 -6.36 -6.59
C LEU A 170 3.99 -6.31 -7.73
N ASN A 171 4.53 -7.46 -8.10
CA ASN A 171 5.34 -7.61 -9.30
C ASN A 171 5.07 -8.99 -9.88
N ARG A 172 4.57 -9.07 -11.12
CA ARG A 172 4.16 -10.35 -11.73
C ARG A 172 5.30 -11.20 -12.26
N GLY A 173 6.56 -10.85 -11.94
CA GLY A 173 7.74 -11.53 -12.43
C GLY A 173 8.12 -10.99 -13.80
N VAL A 174 8.91 -9.92 -13.83
CA VAL A 174 9.54 -9.46 -15.07
C VAL A 174 10.65 -10.44 -15.46
N ASP A 175 10.82 -10.69 -16.76
CA ASP A 175 11.88 -11.53 -17.34
C ASP A 175 11.98 -12.98 -16.80
N GLY A 176 10.83 -13.60 -16.51
CA GLY A 176 10.78 -15.01 -16.07
C GLY A 176 11.10 -15.25 -14.59
N GLY A 177 11.21 -14.18 -13.79
CA GLY A 177 11.33 -14.27 -12.34
C GLY A 177 10.04 -14.73 -11.65
N LYS A 178 10.17 -15.19 -10.39
CA LYS A 178 9.00 -15.45 -9.54
C LYS A 178 8.27 -14.14 -9.24
N GLY A 179 6.96 -14.12 -9.43
CA GLY A 179 6.13 -12.99 -9.04
C GLY A 179 6.02 -12.85 -7.51
N VAL A 180 5.90 -11.61 -7.03
CA VAL A 180 5.79 -11.28 -5.61
C VAL A 180 4.56 -10.41 -5.37
N ALA A 181 3.80 -10.76 -4.34
CA ALA A 181 2.79 -9.92 -3.72
C ALA A 181 3.08 -9.84 -2.22
N ALA A 182 3.19 -8.63 -1.69
CA ALA A 182 3.56 -8.41 -0.31
C ALA A 182 2.72 -7.31 0.32
N PHE A 183 2.46 -7.44 1.62
CA PHE A 183 1.78 -6.43 2.42
C PHE A 183 2.45 -6.32 3.79
N PHE A 184 2.86 -5.11 4.13
CA PHE A 184 3.34 -4.70 5.44
C PHE A 184 2.23 -3.89 6.11
N ALA A 185 1.79 -4.32 7.30
CA ALA A 185 0.65 -3.72 7.97
C ALA A 185 0.99 -3.27 9.38
N THR A 186 0.84 -1.97 9.65
CA THR A 186 0.88 -1.39 10.99
C THR A 186 -0.30 -0.44 11.21
N GLN A 187 -0.45 0.05 12.44
CA GLN A 187 -1.39 1.09 12.83
C GLN A 187 -0.65 2.11 13.70
N LEU A 188 0.40 2.69 13.11
CA LEU A 188 1.33 3.60 13.79
C LEU A 188 1.25 5.00 13.20
N LEU A 189 1.33 6.00 14.07
CA LEU A 189 1.39 7.42 13.71
C LEU A 189 2.54 8.14 14.44
N PRO A 190 3.07 9.25 13.88
CA PRO A 190 2.78 9.77 12.55
C PRO A 190 3.36 8.88 11.42
N SER A 191 2.84 9.07 10.21
CA SER A 191 3.34 8.40 9.00
C SER A 191 4.77 8.83 8.66
N GLY A 192 5.58 7.90 8.15
CA GLY A 192 6.92 8.21 7.64
C GLY A 192 7.98 8.51 8.71
N GLY A 193 7.75 8.12 9.96
CA GLY A 193 8.77 8.24 11.02
C GLY A 193 10.04 7.43 10.73
N PRO A 194 11.23 7.83 11.20
CA PRO A 194 12.50 7.17 10.84
C PRO A 194 12.54 5.66 11.09
N GLU A 195 12.04 5.20 12.24
CA GLU A 195 12.03 3.77 12.57
C GLU A 195 11.09 2.96 11.69
N ILE A 196 9.91 3.48 11.39
CA ILE A 196 8.96 2.75 10.56
C ILE A 196 9.42 2.72 9.10
N SER A 197 10.01 3.82 8.60
CA SER A 197 10.66 3.86 7.29
C SER A 197 11.79 2.82 7.20
N ARG A 198 12.60 2.67 8.26
CA ARG A 198 13.64 1.64 8.34
C ARG A 198 13.06 0.22 8.31
N LEU A 199 11.99 -0.04 9.06
CA LEU A 199 11.33 -1.35 9.09
C LEU A 199 10.71 -1.70 7.73
N VAL A 200 10.06 -0.75 7.07
CA VAL A 200 9.51 -0.93 5.73
C VAL A 200 10.62 -1.24 4.72
N ARG A 201 11.74 -0.51 4.76
CA ARG A 201 12.91 -0.81 3.91
C ARG A 201 13.44 -2.22 4.12
N LEU A 202 13.62 -2.65 5.38
CA LEU A 202 14.08 -4.00 5.70
C LEU A 202 13.09 -5.08 5.25
N PHE A 203 11.79 -4.81 5.37
CA PHE A 203 10.74 -5.70 4.88
C PHE A 203 10.85 -5.89 3.35
N ILE A 204 10.97 -4.80 2.58
CA ILE A 204 11.12 -4.87 1.12
C ILE A 204 12.36 -5.70 0.75
N GLN A 205 13.50 -5.41 1.36
CA GLN A 205 14.76 -6.11 1.11
C GLN A 205 14.65 -7.62 1.40
N GLU A 206 14.08 -7.99 2.55
CA GLU A 206 13.96 -9.39 2.96
C GLU A 206 12.97 -10.17 2.07
N VAL A 207 11.86 -9.55 1.66
CA VAL A 207 10.91 -10.18 0.72
C VAL A 207 11.60 -10.49 -0.60
N TRP A 208 12.33 -9.52 -1.17
CA TRP A 208 12.99 -9.72 -2.46
C TRP A 208 14.14 -10.71 -2.41
N LYS A 209 14.91 -10.71 -1.33
CA LYS A 209 15.96 -11.71 -1.06
C LYS A 209 15.39 -13.14 -1.00
N ARG A 210 14.18 -13.33 -0.45
CA ARG A 210 13.51 -14.64 -0.41
C ARG A 210 12.85 -15.05 -1.73
N ALA A 211 12.64 -14.09 -2.64
CA ALA A 211 12.01 -14.31 -3.93
C ALA A 211 12.99 -14.67 -5.05
N GLU A 212 14.30 -14.60 -4.79
CA GLU A 212 15.34 -15.26 -5.61
C GLU A 212 15.10 -16.78 -5.65
#